data_AF-A0A4Q5LY96-F1
#
_entry.id   AF-A0A4Q5LY96-F1
#
_cell.length_a   1.000
_cell.length_b   1.000
_cell.length_c   1.000
_cell.angle_alpha   90.00
_cell.angle_beta   90.00
_cell.angle_gamma   90.00
#
_symmetry.space_group_name_H-M   'P 1'
#
loop_
_entity.id
_entity.type
_entity.pdbx_description
1 polymer ?
#
loop_
_entity_poly.entity_id
_entity_poly.type
_entity_poly.pdbx_seq_one_letter_code
_entity_poly.pdbx_strand_id
1 'polypeptide(L)'
;MEAPRGCVCRSIVLIKWLMPVMPSFNSNISYILDVYRSMCDCWKVPAIAAETKMPFYSKVPVLLGAGDTDPATRPIYNDMMHHFMTNSQRVLFKGRSHCPTMRKEGDTFISQFLDNPYKKVVSTDKDIVVY
;
A
#
# COMPACT_ATOMS: atom_id res chain seq x y z
N MET A 1 -1.07 -36.27 -21.92
CA MET A 1 -0.38 -35.05 -21.45
C MET A 1 -1.38 -34.26 -20.62
N GLU A 2 -1.42 -34.53 -19.32
CA GLU A 2 -2.25 -33.79 -18.38
C GLU A 2 -1.54 -32.51 -17.96
N ALA A 3 -2.13 -31.35 -18.27
CA ALA A 3 -1.85 -30.12 -17.53
C ALA A 3 -2.88 -30.04 -16.39
N PRO A 4 -2.47 -29.82 -15.13
CA PRO A 4 -3.41 -29.77 -14.02
C PRO A 4 -4.32 -28.55 -14.17
N ARG A 5 -5.62 -28.83 -14.05
CA ARG A 5 -6.73 -27.86 -14.10
C ARG A 5 -6.50 -26.76 -13.07
N GLY A 6 -6.32 -25.53 -13.54
CA GLY A 6 -5.96 -24.39 -12.73
C GLY A 6 -7.06 -23.97 -11.74
N CYS A 7 -6.70 -23.89 -10.46
CA CYS A 7 -7.35 -23.00 -9.50
C CYS A 7 -6.46 -21.76 -9.37
N VAL A 8 -6.96 -20.55 -9.65
CA VAL A 8 -6.13 -19.34 -9.47
C VAL A 8 -6.85 -18.20 -8.75
N CYS A 9 -6.72 -18.20 -7.43
CA CYS A 9 -6.48 -16.99 -6.64
C CYS A 9 -5.00 -17.00 -6.22
N ARG A 10 -4.08 -16.48 -7.05
CA ARG A 10 -2.68 -16.24 -6.61
C ARG A 10 -2.56 -14.88 -5.92
N SER A 11 -3.38 -14.69 -4.91
CA SER A 11 -3.21 -13.73 -3.82
C SER A 11 -3.18 -14.59 -2.54
N ILE A 12 -2.40 -14.22 -1.52
CA ILE A 12 -2.08 -15.03 -0.30
C ILE A 12 -0.77 -15.86 -0.39
N VAL A 13 0.32 -15.28 -0.91
CA VAL A 13 1.67 -15.78 -0.51
C VAL A 13 2.50 -14.70 0.19
N LEU A 14 2.29 -13.41 -0.08
CA LEU A 14 3.03 -12.38 0.66
C LEU A 14 2.47 -12.05 2.06
N ILE A 15 1.15 -12.17 2.28
CA ILE A 15 0.53 -11.80 3.57
C ILE A 15 0.66 -12.92 4.62
N LYS A 16 0.77 -14.19 4.19
CA LYS A 16 0.84 -15.32 5.13
C LYS A 16 2.14 -15.34 5.96
N TRP A 17 3.20 -14.68 5.51
CA TRP A 17 4.47 -14.62 6.24
C TRP A 17 4.53 -13.54 7.33
N LEU A 18 3.63 -12.55 7.35
CA LEU A 18 3.63 -11.48 8.35
C LEU A 18 2.53 -11.62 9.41
N MET A 19 1.62 -12.58 9.26
CA MET A 19 0.51 -12.82 10.19
C MET A 19 0.87 -13.39 11.58
N PRO A 20 2.00 -14.07 11.85
CA PRO A 20 2.22 -14.60 13.20
C PRO A 20 2.65 -13.53 14.23
N VAL A 21 2.79 -12.25 13.86
CA VAL A 21 3.41 -11.22 14.73
C VAL A 21 2.41 -10.23 15.37
N MET A 22 1.09 -10.35 15.13
CA MET A 22 0.10 -9.48 15.78
C MET A 22 -1.10 -10.27 16.32
N PRO A 23 -1.08 -10.72 17.59
CA PRO A 23 -2.12 -11.55 18.16
C PRO A 23 -3.37 -10.78 18.63
N SER A 24 -3.57 -9.54 18.21
CA SER A 24 -4.62 -8.68 18.77
C SER A 24 -5.33 -7.84 17.71
N PHE A 25 -6.13 -8.45 16.84
CA PHE A 25 -7.20 -7.69 16.18
C PHE A 25 -8.45 -8.55 15.94
N ASN A 26 -9.48 -8.25 16.72
CA ASN A 26 -10.81 -8.83 16.64
C ASN A 26 -11.47 -8.60 15.26
N SER A 27 -11.85 -9.73 14.66
CA SER A 27 -13.06 -10.02 13.87
C SER A 27 -13.45 -9.27 12.58
N ASN A 28 -12.81 -8.19 12.12
CA ASN A 28 -13.31 -7.51 10.89
C ASN A 28 -12.33 -7.33 9.70
N ILE A 29 -11.04 -7.66 9.84
CA ILE A 29 -10.07 -7.62 8.71
C ILE A 29 -9.83 -9.02 8.11
N SER A 30 -9.98 -10.08 8.91
CA SER A 30 -9.88 -11.46 8.40
C SER A 30 -11.01 -11.79 7.40
N TYR A 31 -12.16 -11.11 7.53
CA TYR A 31 -13.33 -11.33 6.69
C TYR A 31 -13.08 -10.93 5.23
N ILE A 32 -12.25 -9.91 4.97
CA ILE A 32 -11.95 -9.44 3.60
C ILE A 32 -10.96 -10.37 2.88
N LEU A 33 -10.07 -11.10 3.56
CA LEU A 33 -9.16 -12.01 2.83
C LEU A 33 -9.83 -13.35 2.53
N ASP A 34 -10.70 -13.84 3.41
CA ASP A 34 -11.36 -15.14 3.25
C ASP A 34 -12.57 -15.09 2.29
N VAL A 35 -13.36 -14.00 2.30
CA VAL A 35 -14.48 -13.82 1.34
C VAL A 35 -14.00 -13.72 -0.10
N TYR A 36 -12.81 -13.15 -0.33
CA TYR A 36 -12.28 -12.99 -1.69
C TYR A 36 -11.74 -14.29 -2.27
N ARG A 37 -11.36 -15.26 -1.43
CA ARG A 37 -10.86 -16.55 -1.91
C ARG A 37 -11.96 -17.39 -2.53
N SER A 38 -13.12 -17.50 -1.87
CA SER A 38 -14.27 -18.23 -2.42
C SER A 38 -14.80 -17.57 -3.70
N MET A 39 -14.78 -16.23 -3.77
CA MET A 39 -15.10 -15.51 -5.00
C MET A 39 -14.07 -15.78 -6.11
N CYS A 40 -12.77 -15.75 -5.81
CA CYS A 40 -11.74 -16.11 -6.78
C CYS A 40 -11.90 -17.54 -7.32
N ASP A 41 -12.27 -18.50 -6.47
CA ASP A 41 -12.47 -19.89 -6.88
C ASP A 41 -13.63 -20.03 -7.89
N CYS A 42 -14.61 -19.12 -7.82
CA CYS A 42 -15.70 -18.99 -8.79
C CYS A 42 -15.30 -18.16 -10.02
N TRP A 43 -14.39 -17.19 -9.86
CA TRP A 43 -14.00 -16.23 -10.89
C TRP A 43 -12.98 -16.81 -11.87
N LYS A 44 -13.47 -17.60 -12.84
CA LYS A 44 -12.70 -18.38 -13.84
C LYS A 44 -12.07 -17.53 -14.96
N VAL A 45 -11.38 -16.45 -14.63
CA VAL A 45 -10.57 -15.70 -15.61
C VAL A 45 -9.10 -16.11 -15.50
N PRO A 46 -8.30 -15.99 -16.58
CA PRO A 46 -6.87 -16.18 -16.50
C PRO A 46 -6.26 -15.25 -15.44
N ALA A 47 -5.31 -15.78 -14.68
CA ALA A 47 -4.59 -14.98 -13.71
C ALA A 47 -3.78 -13.89 -14.41
N ILE A 48 -3.66 -12.73 -13.75
CA ILE A 48 -2.73 -11.69 -14.21
C ILE A 48 -1.29 -12.24 -14.23
N ALA A 49 -0.52 -11.83 -15.23
CA ALA A 49 0.87 -12.22 -15.41
C ALA A 49 1.68 -11.92 -14.13
N ALA A 50 2.53 -12.84 -13.69
CA ALA A 50 3.20 -12.74 -12.39
C ALA A 50 4.12 -11.51 -12.29
N GLU A 51 4.64 -11.08 -13.43
CA GLU A 51 5.52 -9.92 -13.62
C GLU A 51 4.82 -8.62 -13.18
N THR A 52 3.49 -8.56 -13.26
CA THR A 52 2.70 -7.39 -12.81
C THR A 52 2.73 -7.18 -11.29
N LYS A 53 3.13 -8.20 -10.53
CA LYS A 53 3.25 -8.15 -9.06
C LYS A 53 4.68 -7.95 -8.59
N MET A 54 5.63 -7.85 -9.53
CA MET A 54 7.03 -7.62 -9.20
C MET A 54 7.25 -6.17 -8.81
N PRO A 55 8.19 -5.88 -7.88
CA PRO A 55 8.52 -4.51 -7.55
C PRO A 55 8.97 -3.72 -8.77
N PHE A 56 8.46 -2.51 -8.92
CA PHE A 56 8.85 -1.58 -9.98
C PHE A 56 9.88 -0.58 -9.44
N TYR A 57 11.08 -0.61 -10.02
CA TYR A 57 12.15 0.30 -9.64
C TYR A 57 12.06 1.60 -10.46
N SER A 58 12.09 2.74 -9.77
CA SER A 58 12.05 4.04 -10.43
C SER A 58 12.90 5.07 -9.71
N LYS A 59 13.58 5.90 -10.50
CA LYS A 59 14.28 7.10 -10.03
C LYS A 59 13.43 8.37 -10.17
N VAL A 60 12.23 8.27 -10.76
CA VAL A 60 11.31 9.40 -10.85
C VAL A 60 10.84 9.72 -9.42
N PRO A 61 10.86 10.99 -8.98
CA PRO A 61 10.33 11.37 -7.67
C PRO A 61 8.85 10.99 -7.54
N VAL A 62 8.45 10.59 -6.34
CA VAL A 62 7.06 10.22 -6.01
C VAL A 62 6.71 10.76 -4.64
N LEU A 63 5.50 11.27 -4.47
CA LEU A 63 4.95 11.62 -3.16
C LEU A 63 4.10 10.46 -2.63
N LEU A 64 4.46 9.91 -1.48
CA LEU A 64 3.76 8.81 -0.82
C LEU A 64 3.11 9.30 0.47
N GLY A 65 1.78 9.28 0.54
CA GLY A 65 1.01 9.64 1.72
C GLY A 65 0.46 8.40 2.43
N ALA A 66 0.51 8.37 3.76
CA ALA A 66 -0.10 7.30 4.56
C ALA A 66 -0.80 7.85 5.80
N GLY A 67 -1.87 7.16 6.20
CA GLY A 67 -2.56 7.39 7.47
C GLY A 67 -2.12 6.33 8.46
N ASP A 68 -1.78 6.73 9.69
CA ASP A 68 -1.34 5.80 10.74
C ASP A 68 -2.44 4.81 11.19
N THR A 69 -3.70 5.16 10.97
CA THR A 69 -4.88 4.37 11.33
C THR A 69 -5.56 3.72 10.12
N ASP A 70 -4.90 3.66 8.96
CA ASP A 70 -5.43 2.98 7.77
C ASP A 70 -5.29 1.44 7.92
N PRO A 71 -6.41 0.69 7.99
CA PRO A 71 -6.36 -0.76 8.12
C PRO A 71 -6.05 -1.49 6.80
N ALA A 72 -6.31 -0.86 5.65
CA ALA A 72 -6.18 -1.47 4.33
C ALA A 72 -4.79 -1.18 3.73
N THR A 73 -4.37 0.09 3.76
CA THR A 73 -3.08 0.55 3.25
C THR A 73 -2.22 1.11 4.38
N ARG A 74 -1.80 0.22 5.27
CA ARG A 74 -0.95 0.53 6.44
C ARG A 74 0.33 1.27 6.03
N PRO A 75 0.87 2.17 6.86
CA PRO A 75 2.08 2.95 6.54
C PRO A 75 3.31 2.16 6.11
N ILE A 76 3.45 0.91 6.57
CA ILE A 76 4.56 0.02 6.18
C ILE A 76 4.65 -0.19 4.65
N TYR A 77 3.53 -0.11 3.93
CA TYR A 77 3.56 -0.21 2.47
C TYR A 77 4.29 0.97 1.83
N ASN A 78 4.24 2.17 2.42
CA ASN A 78 5.03 3.32 1.94
C ASN A 78 6.52 3.07 2.12
N ASP A 79 6.93 2.43 3.22
CA ASP A 79 8.33 2.07 3.47
C ASP A 79 8.81 1.03 2.47
N MET A 80 7.97 0.04 2.18
CA MET A 80 8.25 -0.96 1.13
C MET A 80 8.35 -0.32 -0.26
N MET A 81 7.45 0.60 -0.61
CA MET A 81 7.52 1.31 -1.89
C MET A 81 8.76 2.20 -1.99
N HIS A 82 9.14 2.89 -0.90
CA HIS A 82 10.33 3.74 -0.86
C HIS A 82 11.62 2.98 -1.14
N HIS A 83 11.70 1.70 -0.75
CA HIS A 83 12.84 0.84 -1.08
C HIS A 83 13.06 0.72 -2.61
N PHE A 84 11.99 0.66 -3.39
CA PHE A 84 12.05 0.54 -4.87
C PHE A 84 11.98 1.90 -5.59
N MET A 85 11.49 2.93 -4.90
CA MET A 85 11.37 4.31 -5.38
C MET A 85 12.25 5.22 -4.53
N THR A 86 13.56 5.16 -4.70
CA THR A 86 14.53 5.77 -3.77
C THR A 86 14.44 7.30 -3.68
N ASN A 87 13.88 7.96 -4.70
CA ASN A 87 13.62 9.40 -4.73
C ASN A 87 12.22 9.77 -4.23
N SER A 88 11.49 8.82 -3.66
CA SER A 88 10.17 9.08 -3.08
C SER A 88 10.28 9.85 -1.78
N GLN A 89 9.35 10.77 -1.60
CA GLN A 89 9.13 11.51 -0.38
C GLN A 89 7.92 10.93 0.33
N ARG A 90 8.02 10.75 1.65
CA ARG A 90 6.97 10.10 2.46
C ARG A 90 6.38 11.10 3.45
N VAL A 91 5.06 11.08 3.57
CA VAL A 91 4.30 11.89 4.53
C VAL A 91 3.34 10.98 5.30
N LEU A 92 3.43 11.00 6.62
CA LEU A 92 2.55 10.25 7.52
C LEU A 92 1.62 11.22 8.26
N PHE A 93 0.32 11.01 8.12
CA PHE A 93 -0.71 11.79 8.79
C PHE A 93 -1.22 11.01 10.01
N LYS A 94 -1.00 11.56 11.21
CA LYS A 94 -1.43 10.95 12.48
C LYS A 94 -2.93 11.11 12.71
N GLY A 95 -3.54 10.09 13.31
CA GLY A 95 -5.00 10.02 13.52
C GLY A 95 -5.82 10.02 12.23
N ARG A 96 -5.20 9.72 11.08
CA ARG A 96 -5.88 9.68 9.78
C ARG A 96 -5.87 8.27 9.22
N SER A 97 -6.96 7.91 8.56
CA SER A 97 -7.14 6.62 7.90
C SER A 97 -6.92 6.79 6.40
N HIS A 98 -7.70 6.07 5.58
CA HIS A 98 -7.55 6.00 4.13
C HIS A 98 -7.57 7.35 3.40
N CYS A 99 -6.78 7.42 2.32
CA CYS A 99 -6.61 8.60 1.45
C CYS A 99 -6.34 9.92 2.19
N PRO A 100 -5.35 9.99 3.09
CA PRO A 100 -5.13 11.18 3.90
C PRO A 100 -4.66 12.39 3.08
N THR A 101 -4.04 12.16 1.92
CA THR A 101 -3.59 13.20 0.98
C THR A 101 -4.72 13.83 0.18
N MET A 102 -5.93 13.25 0.17
CA MET A 102 -7.11 13.82 -0.51
C MET A 102 -7.88 14.79 0.40
N ARG A 103 -7.20 15.37 1.39
CA ARG A 103 -7.73 16.37 2.33
C ARG A 103 -6.98 17.68 2.14
N LYS A 104 -7.51 18.75 2.71
CA LYS A 104 -6.94 20.11 2.60
C LYS A 104 -5.46 20.17 3.01
N GLU A 105 -5.07 19.42 4.04
CA GLU A 105 -3.68 19.34 4.49
C GLU A 105 -2.78 18.68 3.44
N GLY A 106 -3.32 17.72 2.68
CA GLY A 106 -2.64 17.03 1.58
C GLY A 106 -2.30 17.94 0.40
N ASP A 107 -3.18 18.88 0.07
CA ASP A 107 -2.99 19.85 -1.04
C ASP A 107 -1.66 20.61 -0.88
N THR A 108 -1.29 20.95 0.36
CA THR A 108 -0.03 21.66 0.65
C THR A 108 1.20 20.84 0.25
N PHE A 109 1.20 19.53 0.52
CA PHE A 109 2.31 18.65 0.14
C PHE A 109 2.32 18.37 -1.35
N ILE A 110 1.14 18.24 -1.96
CA ILE A 110 1.00 18.08 -3.41
C ILE A 110 1.59 19.30 -4.12
N SER A 111 1.22 20.52 -3.72
CA SER A 111 1.78 21.74 -4.30
C SER A 111 3.30 21.82 -4.11
N GLN A 112 3.81 21.64 -2.89
CA GLN A 112 5.27 21.65 -2.63
C GLN A 112 6.03 20.66 -3.51
N PHE A 113 5.48 19.45 -3.67
CA PHE A 113 6.09 18.41 -4.49
C PHE A 113 6.03 18.72 -5.98
N LEU A 114 4.90 19.23 -6.49
CA LEU A 114 4.77 19.60 -7.90
C LEU A 114 5.67 20.79 -8.28
N ASP A 115 5.82 21.76 -7.38
CA ASP A 115 6.68 22.93 -7.59
C ASP A 115 8.16 22.55 -7.63
N ASN A 116 8.59 21.63 -6.77
CA ASN A 116 9.96 21.14 -6.76
C ASN A 116 10.06 19.68 -6.24
N PRO A 117 9.94 18.68 -7.13
CA PRO A 117 9.81 17.28 -6.73
C PRO A 117 11.07 16.67 -6.11
N TYR A 118 12.23 17.32 -6.26
CA TYR A 118 13.50 16.90 -5.65
C TYR A 118 13.80 17.63 -4.35
N LYS A 119 13.07 18.71 -4.04
CA LYS A 119 13.16 19.38 -2.76
C LYS A 119 12.28 18.65 -1.75
N LYS A 120 12.83 18.35 -0.57
CA LYS A 120 12.06 17.74 0.51
C LYS A 120 10.85 18.62 0.86
N VAL A 121 9.67 18.02 0.87
CA VAL A 121 8.45 18.63 1.41
C VAL A 121 8.63 18.87 2.89
N VAL A 122 7.93 19.86 3.43
CA VAL A 122 8.03 20.24 4.84
C VAL A 122 6.64 20.40 5.44
N SER A 123 6.53 20.03 6.71
CA SER A 123 5.33 20.21 7.53
C SER A 123 5.64 21.12 8.70
N THR A 124 4.72 22.04 9.01
CA THR A 124 4.70 22.78 10.28
C THR A 124 3.73 22.17 11.29
N ASP A 125 2.98 21.15 10.89
CA ASP A 125 1.98 20.47 11.72
C ASP A 125 2.62 19.29 12.47
N LYS A 126 2.43 19.25 13.79
CA LYS A 126 2.91 18.19 14.69
C LYS A 126 2.25 16.83 14.44
N ASP A 127 1.07 16.83 13.85
CA ASP A 127 0.29 15.65 13.53
C ASP A 127 0.64 15.10 12.15
N ILE A 128 1.60 15.72 11.45
CA ILE A 128 2.09 15.27 10.15
C ILE A 128 3.61 15.10 10.18
N VAL A 129 4.08 13.89 9.92
CA VAL A 129 5.50 13.54 9.91
C VAL A 129 5.99 13.41 8.48
N VAL A 130 7.10 14.09 8.16
CA VAL A 130 7.82 13.96 6.89
C VAL A 130 9.18 13.32 7.16
N TYR A 131 9.62 12.45 6.25
CA TYR A 131 10.87 11.67 6.38
C TYR A 131 12.05 12.26 5.56
#